data_AF-A0A834DNG4-F1
#
_entry.id   AF-A0A834DNG4-F1
#
_cell.length_a   1.000
_cell.length_b   1.000
_cell.length_c   1.000
_cell.angle_alpha   90.00
_cell.angle_beta   90.00
_cell.angle_gamma   90.00
#
_symmetry.space_group_name_H-M   'P 1'
#
loop_
_entity.id
_entity.type
_entity.pdbx_description
1 polymer ?
#
loop_
_entity_poly.entity_id
_entity_poly.type
_entity_poly.pdbx_seq_one_letter_code
_entity_poly.pdbx_strand_id
1 'polypeptide(L)'
;MSWIPSSVAEVLGVVPLQHVFVMTFTLDDGTGVLEAYLMDSDKFFHIPASEILTNDDLQESMDGIMNMFCPPGVKIDTYPWLECFIKSYNVTSGTEQQICYQISDTTVADDVI
;
A
#
# COMPACT_ATOMS: atom_id res chain seq x y z
N MET A 1 -2.35 -4.97 34.72
CA MET A 1 -2.62 -3.70 34.02
C MET A 1 -1.94 -3.79 32.66
N SER A 2 -2.66 -3.48 31.57
CA SER A 2 -2.13 -3.52 30.20
C SER A 2 -1.84 -2.09 29.74
N TRP A 3 -0.68 -1.87 29.14
CA TRP A 3 -0.31 -0.57 28.55
C TRP A 3 -0.74 -0.54 27.08
N ILE A 4 -1.93 -0.01 26.83
CA ILE A 4 -2.48 0.13 25.48
C ILE A 4 -2.04 1.49 24.91
N PRO A 5 -1.35 1.55 23.76
CA PRO A 5 -0.83 2.81 23.22
C PRO A 5 -1.87 3.92 23.07
N SER A 6 -3.08 3.59 22.61
CA SER A 6 -4.17 4.57 22.45
C SER A 6 -4.65 5.14 23.79
N SER A 7 -4.77 4.31 24.84
CA SER A 7 -5.15 4.78 26.18
C SER A 7 -4.09 5.69 26.80
N VAL A 8 -2.81 5.42 26.53
CA VAL A 8 -1.71 6.31 26.97
C VAL A 8 -1.79 7.64 26.23
N ALA A 9 -1.98 7.62 24.91
CA ALA A 9 -2.10 8.83 24.09
C ALA A 9 -3.26 9.71 24.54
N GLU A 10 -4.43 9.10 24.84
CA GLU A 10 -5.61 9.79 25.34
C GLU A 10 -5.33 10.56 26.64
N VAL A 11 -4.73 9.91 27.64
CA VAL A 11 -4.39 10.53 28.92
C VAL A 11 -3.39 11.69 28.75
N LEU A 12 -2.51 11.59 27.76
CA LEU A 12 -1.51 12.62 27.45
C LEU A 12 -2.03 13.71 26.50
N GLY A 13 -3.27 13.63 26.02
CA GLY A 13 -3.82 14.58 25.05
C GLY A 13 -3.16 14.50 23.66
N VAL A 14 -2.63 13.34 23.29
CA VAL A 14 -1.96 13.09 22.02
C VAL A 14 -2.92 12.40 21.04
N VAL A 15 -2.96 12.89 19.80
CA VAL A 15 -3.60 12.18 18.67
C VAL A 15 -2.51 11.37 17.95
N PRO A 16 -2.49 10.03 18.09
CA PRO A 16 -1.44 9.23 17.48
C PRO A 16 -1.59 9.20 15.95
N LEU A 17 -0.48 9.33 15.25
CA LEU A 17 -0.42 9.09 13.81
C LEU A 17 -0.45 7.58 13.54
N GLN A 18 -0.95 7.20 12.36
CA GLN A 18 -0.94 5.82 11.88
C GLN A 18 0.19 5.65 10.86
N HIS A 19 1.00 4.61 11.04
CA HIS A 19 1.97 4.20 10.02
C HIS A 19 1.22 3.52 8.87
N VAL A 20 1.57 3.91 7.65
CA VAL A 20 0.97 3.38 6.42
C VAL A 20 2.04 3.30 5.33
N PHE A 21 1.93 2.30 4.47
CA PHE A 21 2.60 2.27 3.18
C PHE A 21 1.90 3.24 2.24
N VAL A 22 2.66 4.16 1.66
CA VAL A 22 2.17 5.07 0.60
C VAL A 22 2.95 4.80 -0.66
N MET A 23 2.27 4.37 -1.71
CA MET A 23 2.88 4.07 -3.01
C MET A 23 2.01 4.56 -4.17
N THR A 24 2.63 4.80 -5.31
CA THR A 24 1.92 5.03 -6.58
C THR A 24 2.16 3.84 -7.49
N PHE A 25 1.11 3.12 -7.82
CA PHE A 25 1.14 2.00 -8.75
C PHE A 25 0.75 2.51 -10.13
N THR A 26 1.60 2.24 -11.13
CA THR A 26 1.28 2.43 -12.54
C THR A 26 0.75 1.11 -13.07
N LEU A 27 -0.57 1.00 -13.21
CA LEU A 27 -1.26 -0.19 -13.68
C LEU A 27 -1.41 -0.13 -15.21
N ASP A 28 -1.07 -1.20 -15.90
CA ASP A 28 -1.17 -1.33 -17.36
C ASP A 28 -1.79 -2.69 -17.69
N ASP A 29 -2.92 -2.67 -18.41
CA ASP A 29 -3.65 -3.86 -18.86
C ASP A 29 -3.53 -4.10 -20.38
N GLY A 30 -2.69 -3.33 -21.07
CA GLY A 30 -2.53 -3.32 -22.52
C GLY A 30 -3.53 -2.44 -23.26
N THR A 31 -4.58 -1.92 -22.61
CA THR A 31 -5.54 -0.99 -23.20
C THR A 31 -5.27 0.47 -22.80
N GLY A 32 -4.64 0.67 -21.65
CA GLY A 32 -4.24 1.97 -21.15
C GLY A 32 -3.43 1.86 -19.86
N VAL A 33 -3.00 3.02 -19.37
CA VAL A 33 -2.21 3.14 -18.13
C VAL A 33 -2.99 3.97 -17.12
N LEU A 34 -2.97 3.53 -15.86
CA LEU A 34 -3.66 4.17 -14.75
C LEU A 34 -2.72 4.34 -13.54
N GLU A 35 -2.62 5.55 -13.01
CA GLU A 35 -1.97 5.77 -11.72
C GLU A 35 -2.98 5.58 -10.58
N ALA A 36 -2.68 4.66 -9.67
CA ALA A 36 -3.48 4.38 -8.49
C ALA A 36 -2.61 4.43 -7.22
N TYR A 37 -3.08 5.14 -6.20
CA TYR A 37 -2.42 5.19 -4.91
C TYR A 37 -2.70 3.94 -4.08
N LEU A 38 -1.69 3.47 -3.37
CA LEU A 38 -1.84 2.57 -2.24
C LEU A 38 -1.61 3.39 -0.97
N MET A 39 -2.56 3.34 -0.05
CA MET A 39 -2.41 3.84 1.32
C MET A 39 -2.97 2.78 2.26
N ASP A 40 -2.09 1.97 2.84
CA ASP A 40 -2.48 0.79 3.60
C ASP A 40 -1.60 0.59 4.85
N SER A 41 -2.20 0.11 5.94
CA SER A 41 -1.50 -0.09 7.21
C SER A 41 -0.94 -1.48 7.43
N ASP A 42 -1.58 -2.51 6.88
CA ASP A 42 -1.35 -3.91 7.27
C ASP A 42 -2.02 -4.96 6.37
N LYS A 43 -2.90 -4.57 5.45
CA LYS A 43 -3.71 -5.52 4.67
C LYS A 43 -3.04 -5.92 3.38
N PHE A 44 -2.59 -4.96 2.58
CA PHE A 44 -2.18 -5.21 1.20
C PHE A 44 -1.00 -6.18 1.13
N PHE A 45 0.01 -5.96 1.97
CA PHE A 45 1.21 -6.80 2.04
C PHE A 45 1.13 -7.88 3.12
N HIS A 46 0.07 -7.92 3.93
CA HIS A 46 0.02 -8.66 5.20
C HIS A 46 1.18 -8.34 6.16
N ILE A 47 1.74 -7.13 6.05
CA ILE A 47 2.86 -6.64 6.86
C ILE A 47 2.40 -5.39 7.61
N PRO A 48 2.54 -5.31 8.94
CA PRO A 48 2.21 -4.11 9.69
C PRO A 48 3.22 -2.99 9.39
N ALA A 49 2.75 -1.90 8.79
CA ALA A 49 3.54 -0.71 8.46
C ALA A 49 4.20 -0.06 9.69
N SER A 50 3.67 -0.32 10.88
CA SER A 50 4.26 0.15 12.14
C SER A 50 5.53 -0.57 12.57
N GLU A 51 5.81 -1.76 12.01
CA GLU A 51 6.93 -2.62 12.44
C GLU A 51 8.02 -2.75 11.38
N ILE A 52 7.68 -2.49 10.10
CA ILE A 52 8.57 -2.66 8.94
C ILE A 52 9.94 -1.99 9.10
N LEU A 53 9.99 -0.79 9.69
CA LEU A 53 11.24 -0.03 9.84
C LEU A 53 12.20 -0.61 10.88
N THR A 54 11.76 -1.60 11.67
CA THR A 54 12.52 -2.16 12.79
C THR A 54 12.72 -3.68 12.69
N ASN A 55 12.22 -4.29 11.61
CA ASN A 55 12.27 -5.73 11.42
C ASN A 55 12.78 -6.06 10.01
N ASP A 56 13.97 -6.64 9.93
CA ASP A 56 14.65 -6.94 8.66
C ASP A 56 13.92 -8.04 7.88
N ASP A 57 13.32 -9.03 8.55
CA ASP A 57 12.56 -10.12 7.91
C ASP A 57 11.31 -9.56 7.20
N LEU A 58 10.66 -8.56 7.80
CA LEU A 58 9.53 -7.86 7.17
C LEU A 58 9.99 -7.02 5.97
N GLN A 59 11.17 -6.41 6.04
CA GLN A 59 11.74 -5.65 4.92
C GLN A 59 12.06 -6.58 3.74
N GLU A 60 12.69 -7.72 4.01
CA GLU A 60 12.98 -8.73 2.99
C GLU A 60 11.68 -9.29 2.37
N SER A 61 10.65 -9.53 3.18
CA SER A 61 9.34 -9.98 2.69
C SER A 61 8.68 -8.95 1.75
N MET A 62 8.71 -7.67 2.15
CA MET A 62 8.20 -6.57 1.33
C MET A 62 8.96 -6.46 0.00
N ASP A 63 10.29 -6.53 0.04
CA ASP A 63 11.13 -6.53 -1.15
C ASP A 63 10.83 -7.73 -2.06
N GLY A 64 10.62 -8.91 -1.48
CA GLY A 64 10.22 -10.12 -2.19
C GLY A 64 8.91 -9.94 -2.95
N ILE A 65 7.87 -9.41 -2.29
CA ILE A 65 6.57 -9.13 -2.90
C ILE A 65 6.71 -8.13 -4.06
N MET A 66 7.41 -7.01 -3.86
CA MET A 66 7.57 -6.00 -4.90
C MET A 66 8.38 -6.50 -6.10
N ASN A 67 9.43 -7.30 -5.83
CA ASN A 67 10.20 -7.97 -6.89
C ASN A 67 9.39 -9.04 -7.62
N MET A 68 8.37 -9.63 -6.99
CA MET A 68 7.44 -10.53 -7.69
C MET A 68 6.53 -9.76 -8.65
N PHE A 69 5.98 -8.61 -8.23
CA PHE A 69 5.12 -7.79 -9.09
C PHE A 69 5.88 -7.17 -10.26
N CYS A 70 7.10 -6.68 -10.01
CA CYS A 70 7.90 -6.00 -11.03
C CYS A 70 9.35 -6.52 -11.01
N PRO A 71 9.61 -7.74 -11.52
CA PRO A 71 10.96 -8.28 -11.59
C PRO A 71 11.87 -7.38 -12.44
N PRO A 72 13.03 -6.94 -11.90
CA PRO A 72 13.90 -6.02 -12.61
C PRO A 72 14.51 -6.67 -13.86
N GLY A 73 14.55 -5.92 -14.96
CA GLY A 73 15.14 -6.38 -16.23
C GLY A 73 14.28 -7.35 -17.03
N VAL A 74 13.09 -7.68 -16.54
CA VAL A 74 12.12 -8.53 -17.22
C VAL A 74 11.05 -7.65 -17.88
N LYS A 75 10.51 -8.10 -19.01
CA LYS A 75 9.46 -7.38 -19.75
C LYS A 75 8.09 -7.55 -19.08
N ILE A 76 7.25 -6.53 -19.21
CA ILE A 76 5.92 -6.45 -18.60
C ILE A 76 4.97 -7.59 -19.02
N ASP A 77 5.13 -8.16 -20.22
CA ASP A 77 4.32 -9.28 -20.72
C ASP A 77 4.51 -10.58 -19.94
N THR A 78 5.48 -10.61 -19.02
CA THR A 78 5.76 -11.74 -18.14
C THR A 78 5.47 -11.44 -16.66
N TYR A 79 5.03 -10.23 -16.33
CA TYR A 79 4.67 -9.87 -14.97
C TYR A 79 3.39 -10.60 -14.54
N PRO A 80 3.24 -10.93 -13.25
CA PRO A 80 1.98 -11.48 -12.76
C PRO A 80 0.88 -10.41 -12.85
N TRP A 81 -0.36 -10.87 -13.05
CA TRP A 81 -1.52 -9.98 -12.96
C TRP A 81 -1.81 -9.61 -11.51
N LEU A 82 -2.10 -8.34 -11.26
CA LEU A 82 -2.63 -7.86 -9.99
C LEU A 82 -4.14 -7.69 -10.10
N GLU A 83 -4.89 -8.60 -9.49
CA GLU A 83 -6.34 -8.41 -9.30
C GLU A 83 -6.57 -7.44 -8.14
N CYS A 84 -7.23 -6.31 -8.40
CA CYS A 84 -7.44 -5.28 -7.40
C CYS A 84 -8.76 -4.53 -7.56
N PHE A 85 -9.28 -4.00 -6.44
CA PHE A 85 -10.37 -3.04 -6.44
C PHE A 85 -9.83 -1.62 -6.35
N ILE A 86 -10.28 -0.76 -7.26
CA ILE A 86 -9.93 0.65 -7.29
C ILE A 86 -11.16 1.53 -7.06
N LYS A 87 -10.99 2.59 -6.26
CA LYS A 87 -11.99 3.64 -6.06
C LYS A 87 -11.50 4.93 -6.68
N SER A 88 -12.34 5.58 -7.48
CA SER A 88 -12.05 6.91 -8.01
C SER A 88 -12.61 8.00 -7.11
N TYR A 89 -11.93 9.14 -7.05
CA TYR A 89 -12.38 10.31 -6.30
C TYR A 89 -11.85 11.60 -6.92
N ASN A 90 -12.62 12.68 -6.78
CA ASN A 90 -12.23 13.99 -7.27
C ASN A 90 -11.34 14.69 -6.24
N VAL A 91 -10.17 15.12 -6.66
CA VAL A 91 -9.27 15.98 -5.88
C VAL A 91 -9.28 17.36 -6.50
N THR A 92 -9.42 18.38 -5.66
CA THR A 92 -9.28 19.77 -6.09
C THR A 92 -8.00 20.33 -5.50
N SER A 93 -7.06 20.76 -6.35
CA SER A 93 -5.84 21.44 -5.96
C SER A 93 -5.88 22.87 -6.49
N GLY A 94 -6.21 23.83 -5.61
CA GLY A 94 -6.46 25.20 -6.03
C GLY A 94 -7.66 25.29 -6.99
N THR A 95 -7.41 25.61 -8.26
CA THR A 95 -8.43 25.71 -9.32
C THR A 95 -8.57 24.46 -10.18
N GLU A 96 -7.66 23.49 -10.06
CA GLU A 96 -7.66 22.29 -10.89
C GLU A 96 -8.44 21.16 -10.22
N GLN A 97 -9.34 20.53 -10.99
CA GLN A 97 -10.01 19.30 -10.61
C GLN A 97 -9.37 18.13 -11.36
N GLN A 98 -8.97 17.11 -10.61
CA GLN A 98 -8.43 15.87 -11.15
C GLN A 98 -9.13 14.66 -10.54
N ILE A 99 -9.24 13.59 -11.31
CA ILE A 99 -9.71 12.30 -10.81
C ILE A 99 -8.48 11.51 -10.38
N CYS A 100 -8.44 11.11 -9.11
CA CYS A 100 -7.44 10.21 -8.57
C CYS A 100 -8.07 8.83 -8.33
N TYR A 101 -7.21 7.81 -8.26
CA TYR A 101 -7.60 6.43 -8.04
C TYR A 101 -6.82 5.89 -6.84
N GLN A 102 -7.47 5.07 -6.02
CA GLN A 102 -6.83 4.42 -4.87
C GLN A 102 -7.23 2.94 -4.82
N ILE A 103 -6.24 2.08 -4.61
CA ILE A 103 -6.43 0.65 -4.36
C ILE A 103 -7.09 0.49 -2.98
N SER A 104 -8.10 -0.36 -2.89
CA SER A 104 -8.79 -0.68 -1.64
C SER A 104 -9.23 -2.14 -1.62
N ASP A 105 -9.52 -2.69 -0.45
CA ASP A 105 -10.12 -4.03 -0.29
C ASP A 105 -9.38 -5.12 -1.09
N THR A 106 -8.06 -4.99 -1.21
CA THR A 106 -7.16 -5.85 -2.01
C THR A 106 -6.00 -6.31 -1.14
N THR A 107 -5.57 -7.56 -1.29
CA THR A 107 -4.36 -8.11 -0.66
C THR A 107 -3.56 -8.96 -1.64
N VAL A 108 -2.26 -9.13 -1.39
CA VAL A 108 -1.43 -10.09 -2.11
C VAL A 108 -1.88 -11.52 -1.84
N ALA A 109 -1.76 -12.39 -2.85
CA ALA A 109 -2.16 -13.79 -2.72
C ALA A 109 -1.28 -14.54 -1.72
N ASP A 110 -1.87 -15.49 -0.99
CA ASP A 110 -1.17 -16.28 0.04
C ASP A 110 -0.01 -17.12 -0.54
N ASP A 111 -0.08 -17.48 -1.83
CA ASP A 111 1.00 -18.23 -2.51
C ASP A 111 2.30 -17.41 -2.69
N VAL A 112 2.27 -16.12 -2.33
CA VAL A 112 3.41 -15.18 -2.38
C VAL A 112 4.11 -15.07 -1.02
N ILE A 113 3.50 -15.60 0.06
CA ILE A 113 3.89 -15.40 1.46
C ILE A 113 4.61 -16.63 2.03
#